data_AF-A0A3M7Q5W0-F1
#
_entry.id   AF-A0A3M7Q5W0-F1
#
_cell.length_a   1.000
_cell.length_b   1.000
_cell.length_c   1.000
_cell.angle_alpha   90.00
_cell.angle_beta   90.00
_cell.angle_gamma   90.00
#
_symmetry.space_group_name_H-M   'P 1'
#
loop_
_entity.id
_entity.type
_entity.pdbx_description
1 polymer ?
#
loop_
_entity_poly.entity_id
_entity_poly.type
_entity_poly.pdbx_seq_one_letter_code
_entity_poly.pdbx_strand_id
1 'polypeptide(L)'
;QANLFYENEIEKSFKINWQSNSKLNALILLVENGCNIETISKLNQDLPADLIDSITERSSACLVADLYSKLFKAFRENSCDLDHWASQWWKPVFNCLESDNKIRKSYIYEYLLLRVMKLYPDGIHYCQKLSKNFSTIISCTKVTRTLGHLNMNSAGKNLFGNLDAVILEKALVHNDQQTRLDSLALLCENPKTTEPIQEIEFELIKKFLYFNSDVQSASYRQTVNTSMKRLFFRFKDSWLSVCRLDFRSKNNSAQSNGQFPKLNELYKNFIQWLFDFIFDSIHLDSTFAKRNQNLLLFSLFIEIIGTRLTDANNNQSEICFDFQRIFDRKRLLTLIECLWDTYTINKNLVLDLLIKIESQIFDQYGFSMEDYFRVAIRLLSSRKPIDSMTSVYLMLFVQSKTNVSSIDTLSRISPKTCYSKTVNMFLAQSVLDEFKIHCKTATQNLLLAALQKPVYGPLAAIRNLLTQSIKE
;
A
#
# COMPACT_ATOMS: atom_id res chain seq x y z
N GLN A 1 -23.49 41.27 -31.74
CA GLN A 1 -23.82 41.77 -30.38
C GLN A 1 -23.26 40.88 -29.28
N ALA A 2 -23.44 39.56 -29.33
CA ALA A 2 -22.87 38.64 -28.32
C ALA A 2 -21.32 38.71 -28.22
N ASN A 3 -20.59 38.71 -29.33
CA ASN A 3 -19.12 38.82 -29.31
C ASN A 3 -18.62 40.11 -28.65
N LEU A 4 -19.23 41.25 -28.96
CA LEU A 4 -18.87 42.55 -28.37
C LEU A 4 -19.14 42.61 -26.86
N PHE A 5 -20.19 41.92 -26.39
CA PHE A 5 -20.48 41.78 -24.96
C PHE A 5 -19.38 40.98 -24.26
N TYR A 6 -18.98 39.84 -24.82
CA TYR A 6 -17.93 39.01 -24.25
C TYR A 6 -16.56 39.73 -24.24
N GLU A 7 -16.21 40.46 -25.28
CA GLU A 7 -14.96 41.24 -25.33
C GLU A 7 -14.90 42.31 -24.24
N ASN A 8 -15.99 43.06 -24.04
CA ASN A 8 -16.09 44.07 -22.97
C ASN A 8 -15.99 43.46 -21.56
N GLU A 9 -16.63 42.31 -21.32
CA GLU A 9 -16.56 41.62 -20.02
C GLU A 9 -15.18 41.03 -19.76
N ILE A 10 -14.47 40.55 -20.80
CA ILE A 10 -13.07 40.16 -20.69
C ILE A 10 -12.22 41.36 -20.28
N GLU A 11 -12.29 42.50 -20.98
CA GLU A 11 -11.49 43.68 -20.63
C GLU A 11 -11.72 44.15 -19.19
N LYS A 12 -12.96 44.08 -18.69
CA LYS A 12 -13.28 44.37 -17.29
C LYS A 12 -12.64 43.35 -16.34
N SER A 13 -12.74 42.06 -16.65
CA SER A 13 -12.17 40.99 -15.82
C SER A 13 -10.64 41.09 -15.71
N PHE A 14 -9.96 41.51 -16.79
CA PHE A 14 -8.50 41.67 -16.80
C PHE A 14 -8.00 42.81 -15.92
N LYS A 15 -8.84 43.80 -15.59
CA LYS A 15 -8.53 44.88 -14.62
C LYS A 15 -8.52 44.40 -13.16
N ILE A 16 -9.10 43.23 -12.87
CA ILE A 16 -9.14 42.65 -11.52
C ILE A 16 -7.83 41.87 -11.28
N ASN A 17 -7.35 41.83 -10.03
CA ASN A 17 -6.17 41.04 -9.66
C ASN A 17 -6.40 39.53 -9.92
N TRP A 18 -5.39 38.84 -10.45
CA TRP A 18 -5.39 37.40 -10.71
C TRP A 18 -5.65 36.54 -9.46
N GLN A 19 -5.36 37.06 -8.28
CA GLN A 19 -5.65 36.39 -7.00
C GLN A 19 -7.16 36.35 -6.67
N SER A 20 -8.01 37.05 -7.43
CA SER A 20 -9.45 37.06 -7.18
C SER A 20 -10.14 35.84 -7.79
N ASN A 21 -10.73 34.98 -6.95
CA ASN A 21 -11.55 33.85 -7.39
C ASN A 21 -12.74 34.29 -8.27
N SER A 22 -13.29 35.50 -8.08
CA SER A 22 -14.37 36.01 -8.92
C SER A 22 -13.92 36.25 -10.37
N LYS A 23 -12.67 36.72 -10.56
CA LYS A 23 -12.07 36.89 -11.89
C LYS A 23 -11.91 35.53 -12.57
N LEU A 24 -11.34 34.54 -11.87
CA LEU A 24 -11.13 33.20 -12.42
C LEU A 24 -12.45 32.55 -12.82
N ASN A 25 -13.48 32.62 -11.97
CA ASN A 25 -14.81 32.11 -12.29
C ASN A 25 -15.44 32.80 -13.51
N ALA A 26 -15.34 34.12 -13.59
CA ALA A 26 -15.86 34.87 -14.73
C ALA A 26 -15.16 34.44 -16.03
N LEU A 27 -13.82 34.33 -16.01
CA LEU A 27 -13.05 33.88 -17.16
C LEU A 27 -13.37 32.43 -17.58
N ILE A 28 -13.59 31.53 -16.62
CA ILE A 28 -14.02 30.16 -16.92
C ILE A 28 -15.34 30.17 -17.70
N LEU A 29 -16.34 30.89 -17.20
CA LEU A 29 -17.66 31.00 -17.85
C LEU A 29 -17.56 31.65 -19.23
N LEU A 30 -16.71 32.65 -19.39
CA LEU A 30 -16.50 33.32 -20.68
C LEU A 30 -15.86 32.37 -21.71
N VAL A 31 -14.87 31.57 -21.28
CA VAL A 31 -14.22 30.56 -22.14
C VAL A 31 -15.20 29.43 -22.51
N GLU A 32 -16.04 28.98 -21.58
CA GLU A 32 -17.07 27.96 -21.85
C GLU A 32 -18.13 28.41 -22.85
N ASN A 33 -18.48 29.70 -22.84
CA ASN A 33 -19.51 30.27 -23.71
C ASN A 33 -18.99 30.73 -25.09
N GLY A 34 -17.81 30.25 -25.49
CA GLY A 34 -17.31 30.40 -26.86
C GLY A 34 -16.63 31.74 -27.15
N CYS A 35 -16.01 32.38 -26.14
CA CYS A 35 -15.30 33.62 -26.36
C CYS A 35 -14.07 33.45 -27.28
N ASN A 36 -13.73 34.50 -28.03
CA ASN A 36 -12.61 34.48 -28.97
C ASN A 36 -11.26 34.45 -28.22
N ILE A 37 -10.56 33.33 -28.39
CA ILE A 37 -9.26 33.02 -27.80
C ILE A 37 -8.19 34.04 -28.25
N GLU A 38 -8.30 34.57 -29.47
CA GLU A 38 -7.39 35.60 -29.97
C GLU A 38 -7.49 36.90 -29.18
N THR A 39 -8.69 37.27 -28.71
CA THR A 39 -8.89 38.47 -27.91
C THR A 39 -8.22 38.31 -26.53
N ILE A 40 -8.34 37.12 -25.93
CA ILE A 40 -7.65 36.77 -24.68
C ILE A 40 -6.13 36.85 -24.87
N SER A 41 -5.61 36.33 -25.99
CA SER A 41 -4.17 36.36 -26.31
C SER A 41 -3.61 37.77 -26.49
N LYS A 42 -4.41 38.69 -27.08
CA LYS A 42 -4.00 40.07 -27.29
C LYS A 42 -3.94 40.87 -26.00
N LEU A 43 -4.82 40.57 -25.05
CA LEU A 43 -4.92 41.29 -23.78
C LEU A 43 -3.83 40.91 -22.78
N ASN A 44 -3.33 39.68 -22.81
CA ASN A 44 -2.21 39.27 -21.98
C ASN A 44 -1.41 38.12 -22.61
N GLN A 45 -0.20 38.42 -23.06
CA GLN A 45 0.71 37.43 -23.64
C GLN A 45 1.34 36.51 -22.58
N ASP A 46 1.46 37.00 -21.33
CA ASP A 46 2.02 36.25 -20.19
C ASP A 46 0.93 35.54 -19.35
N LEU A 47 -0.29 35.46 -19.88
CA LEU A 47 -1.44 34.84 -19.23
C LEU A 47 -1.15 33.46 -18.60
N PRO A 48 -0.45 32.53 -19.28
CA PRO A 48 -0.16 31.23 -18.68
C PRO A 48 0.71 31.35 -17.41
N ALA A 49 1.73 32.22 -17.41
CA ALA A 49 2.59 32.43 -16.25
C ALA A 49 1.81 33.09 -15.10
N ASP A 50 1.04 34.14 -15.39
CA ASP A 50 0.19 34.83 -14.41
C ASP A 50 -0.80 33.89 -13.71
N LEU A 51 -1.42 32.98 -14.47
CA LEU A 51 -2.36 32.00 -13.92
C LEU A 51 -1.66 31.05 -12.96
N ILE A 52 -0.50 30.52 -13.33
CA ILE A 52 0.28 29.64 -12.44
C ILE A 52 0.75 30.41 -11.20
N ASP A 53 1.19 31.66 -11.35
CA ASP A 53 1.64 32.51 -10.26
C ASP A 53 0.51 32.91 -9.29
N SER A 54 -0.72 32.98 -9.79
CA SER A 54 -1.91 33.29 -8.99
C SER A 54 -2.31 32.18 -8.00
N ILE A 55 -1.76 30.97 -8.15
CA ILE A 55 -2.01 29.85 -7.24
C ILE A 55 -1.31 30.11 -5.90
N THR A 56 -2.12 30.46 -4.89
CA THR A 56 -1.70 30.69 -3.50
C THR A 56 -2.41 29.74 -2.53
N GLU A 57 -3.68 29.45 -2.79
CA GLU A 57 -4.55 28.63 -1.93
C GLU A 57 -5.22 27.51 -2.72
N ARG A 58 -5.71 26.48 -2.01
CA ARG A 58 -6.41 25.34 -2.61
C ARG A 58 -7.62 25.75 -3.47
N SER A 59 -8.38 26.77 -3.04
CA SER A 59 -9.54 27.28 -3.79
C SER A 59 -9.13 27.84 -5.15
N SER A 60 -8.09 28.69 -5.17
CA SER A 60 -7.50 29.24 -6.40
C SER A 60 -6.90 28.15 -7.28
N ALA A 61 -6.24 27.14 -6.70
CA ALA A 61 -5.64 26.03 -7.45
C ALA A 61 -6.66 25.25 -8.29
N CYS A 62 -7.83 24.94 -7.72
CA CYS A 62 -8.91 24.26 -8.43
C CYS A 62 -9.43 25.08 -9.61
N LEU A 63 -9.63 26.39 -9.41
CA LEU A 63 -10.14 27.30 -10.43
C LEU A 63 -9.12 27.53 -11.55
N VAL A 64 -7.86 27.80 -11.18
CA VAL A 64 -6.77 27.94 -12.13
C VAL A 64 -6.61 26.64 -12.91
N ALA A 65 -6.65 25.48 -12.27
CA ALA A 65 -6.50 24.21 -12.98
C ALA A 65 -7.58 23.98 -14.03
N ASP A 66 -8.82 24.44 -13.77
CA ASP A 66 -9.92 24.37 -14.72
C ASP A 66 -9.76 25.35 -15.89
N LEU A 67 -9.54 26.63 -15.58
CA LEU A 67 -9.33 27.67 -16.58
C LEU A 67 -8.12 27.35 -17.47
N TYR A 68 -6.99 27.01 -16.84
CA TYR A 68 -5.74 26.70 -17.52
C TYR A 68 -5.92 25.52 -18.47
N SER A 69 -6.57 24.44 -18.04
CA SER A 69 -6.76 23.26 -18.91
C SER A 69 -7.64 23.55 -20.11
N LYS A 70 -8.68 24.38 -19.94
CA LYS A 70 -9.57 24.80 -21.04
C LYS A 70 -8.82 25.66 -22.05
N LEU A 71 -8.11 26.68 -21.57
CA LEU A 71 -7.29 27.55 -22.42
C LEU A 71 -6.16 26.77 -23.10
N PHE A 72 -5.46 25.90 -22.35
CA PHE A 72 -4.38 25.05 -22.86
C PHE A 72 -4.86 24.21 -24.05
N LYS A 73 -6.03 23.58 -23.94
CA LYS A 73 -6.67 22.85 -25.05
C LYS A 73 -7.03 23.77 -26.22
N ALA A 74 -7.70 24.88 -25.93
CA ALA A 74 -8.23 25.77 -26.95
C ALA A 74 -7.12 26.43 -27.78
N PHE A 75 -6.05 26.89 -27.13
CA PHE A 75 -4.85 27.40 -27.83
C PHE A 75 -4.10 26.29 -28.56
N ARG A 76 -4.08 25.06 -28.03
CA ARG A 76 -3.43 23.91 -28.69
C ARG A 76 -4.07 23.57 -30.03
N GLU A 77 -5.40 23.61 -30.11
CA GLU A 77 -6.18 23.29 -31.31
C GLU A 77 -6.04 24.38 -32.39
N ASN A 78 -5.81 25.64 -31.98
CA ASN A 78 -5.65 26.77 -32.89
C ASN A 78 -4.20 27.07 -33.31
N SER A 79 -3.21 26.37 -32.74
CA SER A 79 -1.79 26.63 -33.00
C SER A 79 -1.21 25.67 -34.06
N CYS A 80 -0.64 26.24 -35.13
CA CYS A 80 0.13 25.46 -36.12
C CYS A 80 1.56 25.15 -35.64
N ASP A 81 2.14 25.99 -34.78
CA ASP A 81 3.49 25.83 -34.23
C ASP A 81 3.43 25.23 -32.82
N LEU A 82 3.85 23.97 -32.71
CA LEU A 82 3.79 23.20 -31.46
C LEU A 82 4.85 23.64 -30.46
N ASP A 83 6.02 24.01 -30.95
CA ASP A 83 7.16 24.36 -30.11
C ASP A 83 6.93 25.75 -29.50
N HIS A 84 6.41 26.69 -30.30
CA HIS A 84 6.01 27.99 -29.79
C HIS A 84 4.88 27.87 -28.76
N TRP A 85 3.82 27.12 -29.06
CA TRP A 85 2.73 26.89 -28.13
C TRP A 85 3.20 26.23 -26.83
N ALA A 86 4.03 25.19 -26.90
CA ALA A 86 4.58 24.52 -25.73
C ALA A 86 5.49 25.47 -24.92
N SER A 87 6.27 26.33 -25.58
CA SER A 87 7.09 27.33 -24.90
C SER A 87 6.26 28.35 -24.11
N GLN A 88 5.04 28.66 -24.55
CA GLN A 88 4.14 29.58 -23.87
C GLN A 88 3.30 28.89 -22.77
N TRP A 89 2.78 27.69 -23.05
CA TRP A 89 1.78 27.04 -22.19
C TRP A 89 2.32 25.89 -21.36
N TRP A 90 3.35 25.17 -21.81
CA TRP A 90 3.94 24.09 -21.01
C TRP A 90 5.06 24.62 -20.11
N LYS A 91 5.90 25.52 -20.61
CA LYS A 91 7.05 26.06 -19.88
C LYS A 91 6.70 26.68 -18.52
N PRO A 92 5.60 27.44 -18.33
CA PRO A 92 5.26 27.97 -17.01
C PRO A 92 4.90 26.88 -15.99
N VAL A 93 4.20 25.83 -16.42
CA VAL A 93 3.93 24.65 -15.58
C VAL A 93 5.26 23.99 -15.18
N PHE A 94 6.14 23.74 -16.16
CA PHE A 94 7.45 23.15 -15.91
C PHE A 94 8.31 23.99 -14.95
N ASN A 95 8.40 25.31 -15.18
CA ASN A 95 9.15 26.21 -14.32
C ASN A 95 8.61 26.21 -12.88
N CYS A 96 7.30 26.13 -12.70
CA CYS A 96 6.70 25.98 -11.38
C CYS A 96 7.10 24.64 -10.73
N LEU A 97 7.09 23.54 -11.48
CA LEU A 97 7.53 22.23 -11.00
C LEU A 97 9.03 22.20 -10.62
N GLU A 98 9.85 23.04 -11.24
CA GLU A 98 11.28 23.18 -10.90
C GLU A 98 11.56 24.23 -9.80
N SER A 99 10.61 25.11 -9.47
CA SER A 99 10.79 26.19 -8.48
C SER A 99 11.09 25.71 -7.04
N ASP A 100 11.28 26.58 -6.05
CA ASP A 100 11.39 26.14 -4.65
C ASP A 100 10.05 26.21 -3.87
N ASN A 101 8.97 26.66 -4.52
CA ASN A 101 7.67 26.84 -3.88
C ASN A 101 6.91 25.50 -3.75
N LYS A 102 7.16 24.80 -2.63
CA LYS A 102 6.55 23.49 -2.34
C LYS A 102 5.02 23.50 -2.34
N ILE A 103 4.41 24.57 -1.84
CA ILE A 103 2.95 24.67 -1.76
C ILE A 103 2.36 24.70 -3.17
N ARG A 104 2.84 25.61 -4.01
CA ARG A 104 2.36 25.74 -5.40
C ARG A 104 2.62 24.46 -6.19
N LYS A 105 3.80 23.85 -6.05
CA LYS A 105 4.10 22.54 -6.67
C LYS A 105 3.07 21.48 -6.29
N SER A 106 2.75 21.36 -5.01
CA SER A 106 1.78 20.35 -4.54
C SER A 106 0.42 20.53 -5.21
N TYR A 107 -0.04 21.78 -5.36
CA TYR A 107 -1.27 22.11 -6.07
C TYR A 107 -1.19 21.81 -7.58
N ILE A 108 -0.06 22.09 -8.24
CA ILE A 108 0.12 21.71 -9.64
C ILE A 108 0.06 20.19 -9.80
N TYR A 109 0.76 19.43 -8.95
CA TYR A 109 0.73 17.96 -8.96
C TYR A 109 -0.68 17.41 -8.74
N GLU A 110 -1.43 17.97 -7.79
CA GLU A 110 -2.76 17.48 -7.41
C GLU A 110 -3.85 17.84 -8.42
N TYR A 111 -3.87 19.08 -8.94
CA TYR A 111 -5.02 19.60 -9.69
C TYR A 111 -4.78 19.76 -11.19
N LEU A 112 -3.57 20.16 -11.60
CA LEU A 112 -3.31 20.58 -12.99
C LEU A 112 -2.57 19.52 -13.80
N LEU A 113 -1.54 18.87 -13.23
CA LEU A 113 -0.57 18.07 -13.98
C LEU A 113 -1.24 16.98 -14.83
N LEU A 114 -2.16 16.21 -14.24
CA LEU A 114 -2.90 15.17 -14.97
C LEU A 114 -3.67 15.73 -16.18
N ARG A 115 -4.27 16.92 -16.04
CA ARG A 115 -5.08 17.55 -17.09
C ARG A 115 -4.23 18.01 -18.26
N VAL A 116 -3.11 18.69 -17.98
CA VAL A 116 -2.20 19.17 -19.04
C VAL A 116 -1.46 18.03 -19.73
N MET A 117 -1.00 17.01 -18.98
CA MET A 117 -0.33 15.84 -19.55
C MET A 117 -1.25 14.98 -20.42
N LYS A 118 -2.56 14.97 -20.13
CA LYS A 118 -3.57 14.33 -20.99
C LYS A 118 -3.68 15.04 -22.35
N LEU A 119 -3.52 16.36 -22.38
CA LEU A 119 -3.62 17.17 -23.60
C LEU A 119 -2.29 17.23 -24.36
N TYR A 120 -1.15 17.08 -23.66
CA TYR A 120 0.18 17.11 -24.23
C TYR A 120 1.10 16.05 -23.60
N PRO A 121 0.99 14.77 -24.03
CA PRO A 121 1.81 13.69 -23.50
C PRO A 121 3.31 13.89 -23.70
N ASP A 122 3.73 14.54 -24.81
CA ASP A 122 5.13 14.79 -25.16
C ASP A 122 5.87 15.69 -24.16
N GLY A 123 5.13 16.40 -23.29
CA GLY A 123 5.70 17.14 -22.16
C GLY A 123 6.58 16.28 -21.26
N ILE A 124 6.38 14.95 -21.27
CA ILE A 124 7.25 14.02 -20.54
C ILE A 124 8.70 14.04 -21.04
N HIS A 125 8.91 14.13 -22.36
CA HIS A 125 10.25 14.15 -22.94
C HIS A 125 10.99 15.43 -22.55
N TYR A 126 10.25 16.54 -22.48
CA TYR A 126 10.77 17.81 -21.96
C TYR A 126 11.22 17.66 -20.50
N CYS A 127 10.38 17.09 -19.63
CA CYS A 127 10.72 16.85 -18.23
C CYS A 127 11.93 15.92 -18.06
N GLN A 128 11.93 14.77 -18.73
CA GLN A 128 13.02 13.78 -18.62
C GLN A 128 14.35 14.30 -19.16
N LYS A 129 14.33 15.23 -20.13
CA LYS A 129 15.54 15.80 -20.74
C LYS A 129 16.11 16.99 -19.95
N LEU A 130 15.25 17.84 -19.39
CA LEU A 130 15.66 19.15 -18.85
C LEU A 130 15.58 19.27 -17.33
N SER A 131 14.70 18.51 -16.67
CA SER A 131 14.58 18.57 -15.22
C SER A 131 15.81 17.96 -14.56
N LYS A 132 16.26 18.58 -13.47
CA LYS A 132 17.24 17.99 -12.55
C LYS A 132 16.58 17.48 -11.27
N ASN A 133 15.28 17.74 -11.10
CA ASN A 133 14.54 17.39 -9.91
C ASN A 133 13.86 16.02 -10.06
N PHE A 134 14.24 15.08 -9.21
CA PHE A 134 13.62 13.76 -9.17
C PHE A 134 12.09 13.83 -9.01
N SER A 135 11.57 14.76 -8.21
CA SER A 135 10.12 14.87 -8.00
C SER A 135 9.37 15.19 -9.30
N THR A 136 9.89 16.10 -10.12
CA THR A 136 9.27 16.46 -11.40
C THR A 136 9.34 15.30 -12.38
N ILE A 137 10.52 14.70 -12.54
CA ILE A 137 10.72 13.58 -13.47
C ILE A 137 9.78 12.43 -13.11
N ILE A 138 9.76 12.03 -11.84
CA ILE A 138 8.96 10.90 -11.37
C ILE A 138 7.46 11.18 -11.47
N SER A 139 6.99 12.33 -10.99
CA SER A 139 5.55 12.66 -11.02
C SER A 139 5.03 12.80 -12.44
N CYS A 140 5.76 13.45 -13.34
CA CYS A 140 5.39 13.51 -14.76
C CYS A 140 5.37 12.10 -15.38
N THR A 141 6.40 11.28 -15.11
CA THR A 141 6.45 9.90 -15.64
C THR A 141 5.28 9.07 -15.12
N LYS A 142 4.97 9.15 -13.83
CA LYS A 142 3.84 8.47 -13.20
C LYS A 142 2.52 8.87 -13.86
N VAL A 143 2.27 10.17 -14.03
CA VAL A 143 1.06 10.68 -14.69
C VAL A 143 0.95 10.17 -16.14
N THR A 144 2.03 10.23 -16.92
CA THR A 144 2.03 9.70 -18.29
C THR A 144 1.75 8.19 -18.32
N ARG A 145 2.28 7.44 -17.35
CA ARG A 145 2.00 6.00 -17.19
C ARG A 145 0.53 5.74 -16.90
N THR A 146 -0.06 6.48 -15.96
CA THR A 146 -1.48 6.36 -15.60
C THR A 146 -2.39 6.64 -16.78
N LEU A 147 -2.00 7.56 -17.67
CA LEU A 147 -2.72 7.87 -18.91
C LEU A 147 -2.52 6.82 -20.02
N GLY A 148 -1.61 5.85 -19.84
CA GLY A 148 -1.32 4.82 -20.84
C GLY A 148 -0.48 5.31 -22.02
N HIS A 149 0.18 6.47 -21.90
CA HIS A 149 0.97 7.08 -22.97
C HIS A 149 2.48 6.77 -22.89
N LEU A 150 2.93 5.97 -21.91
CA LEU A 150 4.32 5.54 -21.85
C LEU A 150 4.53 4.26 -22.66
N ASN A 151 5.46 4.34 -23.62
CA ASN A 151 6.00 3.16 -24.27
C ASN A 151 6.98 2.46 -23.33
N MET A 152 6.68 1.21 -22.98
CA MET A 152 7.57 0.35 -22.22
C MET A 152 8.64 -0.22 -23.16
N ASN A 153 9.90 0.15 -22.96
CA ASN A 153 11.00 -0.47 -23.68
C ASN A 153 11.39 -1.76 -22.96
N SER A 154 11.07 -2.90 -23.56
CA SER A 154 11.29 -4.24 -22.99
C SER A 154 12.75 -4.71 -23.03
N ALA A 155 13.68 -3.92 -23.56
CA ALA A 155 15.04 -4.37 -23.89
C ALA A 155 16.17 -3.38 -23.57
N GLY A 156 15.96 -2.36 -22.71
CA GLY A 156 16.98 -1.32 -22.45
C GLY A 156 17.08 -0.84 -21.00
N LYS A 157 18.07 0.02 -20.72
CA LYS A 157 18.25 0.72 -19.42
C LYS A 157 17.08 1.65 -19.05
N ASN A 158 16.23 1.99 -20.02
CA ASN A 158 15.15 2.94 -19.83
C ASN A 158 13.83 2.20 -19.60
N LEU A 159 13.33 2.25 -18.35
CA LEU A 159 12.18 1.48 -17.93
C LEU A 159 10.85 2.13 -18.33
N PHE A 160 10.81 3.45 -18.29
CA PHE A 160 9.58 4.25 -18.42
C PHE A 160 9.79 5.38 -19.44
N GLY A 161 9.92 5.01 -20.72
CA GLY A 161 10.28 5.92 -21.81
C GLY A 161 11.80 6.14 -21.87
N ASN A 162 12.27 7.35 -21.51
CA ASN A 162 13.69 7.70 -21.44
C ASN A 162 14.23 7.76 -20.00
N LEU A 163 13.45 7.30 -19.02
CA LEU A 163 13.86 7.31 -17.62
C LEU A 163 14.88 6.20 -17.34
N ASP A 164 16.12 6.59 -17.08
CA ASP A 164 17.19 5.70 -16.62
C ASP A 164 16.85 5.12 -15.23
N ALA A 165 17.02 3.81 -15.07
CA ALA A 165 16.86 3.11 -13.80
C ALA A 165 17.65 3.78 -12.66
N VAL A 166 18.83 4.36 -12.92
CA VAL A 166 19.65 5.05 -11.90
C VAL A 166 18.92 6.26 -11.29
N ILE A 167 18.14 6.99 -12.09
CA ILE A 167 17.36 8.13 -11.60
C ILE A 167 16.27 7.64 -10.65
N LEU A 168 15.59 6.56 -11.04
CA LEU A 168 14.54 5.96 -10.24
C LEU A 168 15.10 5.37 -8.93
N GLU A 169 16.26 4.70 -8.98
CA GLU A 169 16.95 4.21 -7.78
C GLU A 169 17.21 5.32 -6.77
N LYS A 170 17.69 6.48 -7.23
CA LYS A 170 17.93 7.65 -6.37
C LYS A 170 16.63 8.22 -5.82
N ALA A 171 15.58 8.23 -6.63
CA ALA A 171 14.27 8.73 -6.22
C ALA A 171 13.60 7.85 -5.14
N LEU A 172 13.78 6.52 -5.18
CA LEU A 172 13.25 5.57 -4.19
C LEU A 172 13.85 5.73 -2.78
N VAL A 173 15.03 6.34 -2.68
CA VAL A 173 15.75 6.62 -1.41
C VAL A 173 15.90 8.11 -1.15
N HIS A 174 15.12 8.95 -1.84
CA HIS A 174 15.21 10.39 -1.75
C HIS A 174 14.79 10.92 -0.37
N ASN A 175 15.35 12.08 0.03
CA ASN A 175 15.03 12.69 1.33
C ASN A 175 13.54 13.06 1.44
N ASP A 176 12.94 13.53 0.34
CA ASP A 176 11.51 13.83 0.28
C ASP A 176 10.67 12.54 0.24
N GLN A 177 9.73 12.42 1.18
CA GLN A 177 8.87 11.24 1.31
C GLN A 177 7.92 11.10 0.12
N GLN A 178 7.40 12.21 -0.41
CA GLN A 178 6.45 12.18 -1.52
C GLN A 178 7.11 11.66 -2.80
N THR A 179 8.32 12.12 -3.11
CA THR A 179 9.15 11.61 -4.22
C THR A 179 9.34 10.09 -4.13
N ARG A 180 9.60 9.56 -2.93
CA ARG A 180 9.73 8.11 -2.70
C ARG A 180 8.42 7.36 -2.95
N LEU A 181 7.30 7.89 -2.46
CA LEU A 181 5.96 7.30 -2.68
C LEU A 181 5.55 7.31 -4.14
N ASP A 182 5.80 8.41 -4.87
CA ASP A 182 5.52 8.51 -6.29
C ASP A 182 6.40 7.57 -7.13
N SER A 183 7.65 7.37 -6.71
CA SER A 183 8.57 6.41 -7.32
C SER A 183 8.09 4.97 -7.13
N LEU A 184 7.63 4.61 -5.93
CA LEU A 184 7.02 3.31 -5.67
C LEU A 184 5.74 3.13 -6.49
N ALA A 185 4.86 4.14 -6.49
CA ALA A 185 3.61 4.10 -7.24
C ALA A 185 3.86 3.88 -8.74
N LEU A 186 4.90 4.51 -9.32
CA LEU A 186 5.29 4.31 -10.71
C LEU A 186 5.67 2.83 -11.01
N LEU A 187 6.35 2.14 -10.09
CA LEU A 187 6.68 0.71 -10.21
C LEU A 187 5.44 -0.17 -10.06
N CYS A 188 4.59 0.14 -9.09
CA CYS A 188 3.45 -0.70 -8.71
C CYS A 188 2.24 -0.57 -9.64
N GLU A 189 2.00 0.62 -10.19
CA GLU A 189 0.78 0.94 -10.95
C GLU A 189 1.04 0.72 -12.44
N ASN A 190 0.42 -0.29 -13.05
CA ASN A 190 0.45 -0.50 -14.49
C ASN A 190 -1.00 -0.65 -15.01
N PRO A 191 -1.44 0.12 -16.03
CA PRO A 191 -2.76 -0.08 -16.64
C PRO A 191 -2.95 -1.48 -17.23
N LYS A 192 -1.87 -2.19 -17.59
CA LYS A 192 -1.88 -3.58 -18.07
C LYS A 192 -1.43 -4.52 -16.95
N THR A 193 -2.37 -5.03 -16.15
CA THR A 193 -2.04 -5.88 -14.98
C THR A 193 -1.44 -7.24 -15.36
N THR A 194 -1.68 -7.72 -16.58
CA THR A 194 -1.13 -8.97 -17.11
C THR A 194 0.29 -8.83 -17.70
N GLU A 195 0.81 -7.60 -17.80
CA GLU A 195 2.18 -7.36 -18.26
C GLU A 195 3.19 -7.86 -17.21
N PRO A 196 4.15 -8.73 -17.59
CA PRO A 196 5.17 -9.22 -16.69
C PRO A 196 5.93 -8.12 -15.95
N ILE A 197 6.27 -8.40 -14.70
CA ILE A 197 7.17 -7.57 -13.91
C ILE A 197 8.59 -7.98 -14.29
N GLN A 198 9.40 -6.99 -14.68
CA GLN A 198 10.78 -7.21 -15.10
C GLN A 198 11.71 -7.40 -13.91
N GLU A 199 12.86 -8.05 -14.13
CA GLU A 199 13.89 -8.28 -13.10
C GLU A 199 14.34 -6.98 -12.42
N ILE A 200 14.63 -5.97 -13.23
CA ILE A 200 14.98 -4.63 -12.73
C ILE A 200 13.85 -3.96 -11.92
N GLU A 201 12.58 -4.17 -12.27
CA GLU A 201 11.46 -3.68 -11.45
C GLU A 201 11.47 -4.37 -10.08
N PHE A 202 11.71 -5.69 -10.04
CA PHE A 202 11.86 -6.42 -8.78
C PHE A 202 13.03 -5.87 -7.95
N GLU A 203 14.22 -5.67 -8.53
CA GLU A 203 15.37 -5.12 -7.81
C GLU A 203 15.10 -3.72 -7.23
N LEU A 204 14.37 -2.88 -7.96
CA LEU A 204 13.95 -1.57 -7.49
C LEU A 204 12.96 -1.65 -6.32
N ILE A 205 11.99 -2.58 -6.39
CA ILE A 205 11.05 -2.85 -5.29
C ILE A 205 11.80 -3.34 -4.06
N LYS A 206 12.77 -4.27 -4.23
CA LYS A 206 13.61 -4.75 -3.13
C LYS A 206 14.34 -3.60 -2.46
N LYS A 207 15.01 -2.76 -3.25
CA LYS A 207 15.73 -1.57 -2.78
C LYS A 207 14.81 -0.63 -2.02
N PHE A 208 13.62 -0.35 -2.54
CA PHE A 208 12.64 0.49 -1.85
C PHE A 208 12.31 -0.07 -0.45
N LEU A 209 11.98 -1.36 -0.36
CA LEU A 209 11.61 -1.98 0.91
C LEU A 209 12.75 -1.92 1.94
N TYR A 210 14.00 -2.18 1.52
CA TYR A 210 15.17 -2.08 2.41
C TYR A 210 15.32 -0.71 3.08
N PHE A 211 15.10 0.39 2.35
CA PHE A 211 15.32 1.75 2.85
C PHE A 211 14.08 2.42 3.46
N ASN A 212 12.88 1.86 3.25
CA ASN A 212 11.63 2.53 3.61
C ASN A 212 10.76 1.79 4.63
N SER A 213 11.11 0.56 5.00
CA SER A 213 10.28 -0.22 5.94
C SER A 213 10.23 0.35 7.37
N ASP A 214 11.20 1.16 7.80
CA ASP A 214 11.25 1.72 9.17
C ASP A 214 10.70 3.16 9.28
N VAL A 215 9.94 3.63 8.28
CA VAL A 215 9.37 4.97 8.30
C VAL A 215 8.23 5.07 9.33
N GLN A 216 8.40 5.96 10.32
CA GLN A 216 7.49 6.10 11.47
C GLN A 216 6.12 6.73 11.15
N SER A 217 6.00 7.43 10.03
CA SER A 217 4.74 8.07 9.61
C SER A 217 3.67 7.04 9.24
N ALA A 218 2.53 7.06 9.92
CA ALA A 218 1.41 6.15 9.64
C ALA A 218 0.77 6.40 8.26
N SER A 219 0.63 7.67 7.85
CA SER A 219 0.10 8.02 6.53
C SER A 219 1.03 7.55 5.42
N TYR A 220 2.34 7.66 5.61
CA TYR A 220 3.34 7.12 4.69
C TYR A 220 3.19 5.60 4.53
N ARG A 221 3.15 4.87 5.65
CA ARG A 221 2.95 3.41 5.66
C ARG A 221 1.66 3.00 4.95
N GLN A 222 0.57 3.74 5.15
CA GLN A 222 -0.71 3.48 4.46
C GLN A 222 -0.59 3.65 2.94
N THR A 223 0.10 4.69 2.46
CA THR A 223 0.33 4.88 1.02
C THR A 223 1.22 3.79 0.44
N VAL A 224 2.31 3.40 1.13
CA VAL A 224 3.14 2.26 0.73
C VAL A 224 2.29 0.99 0.62
N ASN A 225 1.46 0.72 1.63
CA ASN A 225 0.57 -0.45 1.64
C ASN A 225 -0.42 -0.44 0.46
N THR A 226 -0.91 0.75 0.08
CA THR A 226 -1.79 0.93 -1.08
C THR A 226 -1.08 0.63 -2.40
N SER A 227 0.15 1.12 -2.58
CA SER A 227 0.96 0.82 -3.76
C SER A 227 1.34 -0.66 -3.81
N MET A 228 1.76 -1.26 -2.70
CA MET A 228 2.07 -2.70 -2.63
C MET A 228 0.85 -3.58 -2.91
N LYS A 229 -0.35 -3.17 -2.48
CA LYS A 229 -1.60 -3.85 -2.85
C LYS A 229 -1.80 -3.88 -4.37
N ARG A 230 -1.59 -2.74 -5.05
CA ARG A 230 -1.67 -2.66 -6.52
C ARG A 230 -0.61 -3.52 -7.20
N LEU A 231 0.63 -3.51 -6.66
CA LEU A 231 1.70 -4.39 -7.13
C LEU A 231 1.32 -5.87 -7.01
N PHE A 232 0.76 -6.31 -5.89
CA PHE A 232 0.41 -7.72 -5.70
C PHE A 232 -0.74 -8.18 -6.58
N PHE A 233 -1.70 -7.30 -6.93
CA PHE A 233 -2.68 -7.61 -7.97
C PHE A 233 -2.01 -7.77 -9.35
N ARG A 234 -1.13 -6.83 -9.74
CA ARG A 234 -0.34 -6.98 -10.97
C ARG A 234 0.52 -8.25 -10.94
N PHE A 235 1.17 -8.55 -9.82
CA PHE A 235 1.99 -9.73 -9.62
C PHE A 235 1.16 -11.00 -9.86
N LYS A 236 -0.01 -11.10 -9.22
CA LYS A 236 -0.95 -12.21 -9.39
C LYS A 236 -1.37 -12.39 -10.85
N ASP A 237 -1.88 -11.34 -11.49
CA ASP A 237 -2.41 -11.38 -12.85
C ASP A 237 -1.33 -11.70 -13.88
N SER A 238 -0.17 -11.04 -13.77
CA SER A 238 0.96 -11.27 -14.66
C SER A 238 1.60 -12.64 -14.46
N TRP A 239 1.76 -13.12 -13.23
CA TRP A 239 2.31 -14.45 -12.97
C TRP A 239 1.41 -15.56 -13.47
N LEU A 240 0.09 -15.43 -13.30
CA LEU A 240 -0.89 -16.34 -13.90
C LEU A 240 -0.75 -16.42 -15.42
N SER A 241 -0.58 -15.27 -16.07
CA SER A 241 -0.33 -15.22 -17.51
C SER A 241 0.95 -15.99 -17.88
N VAL A 242 2.05 -15.76 -17.15
CA VAL A 242 3.34 -16.44 -17.36
C VAL A 242 3.22 -17.96 -17.17
N CYS A 243 2.57 -18.42 -16.10
CA CYS A 243 2.40 -19.84 -15.81
C CYS A 243 1.54 -20.54 -16.87
N ARG A 244 0.47 -19.90 -17.37
CA ARG A 244 -0.36 -20.43 -18.47
C ARG A 244 0.45 -20.59 -19.75
N LEU A 245 1.31 -19.61 -20.07
CA LEU A 245 2.18 -19.67 -21.25
C LEU A 245 3.28 -20.73 -21.11
N ASP A 246 3.90 -20.84 -19.94
CA ASP A 246 4.91 -21.87 -19.62
C ASP A 246 4.30 -23.29 -19.77
N PHE A 247 3.08 -23.50 -19.26
CA PHE A 247 2.37 -24.77 -19.40
C PHE A 247 2.06 -25.12 -20.87
N ARG A 248 1.54 -24.15 -21.65
CA ARG A 248 1.29 -24.35 -23.08
C ARG A 248 2.57 -24.65 -23.86
N SER A 249 3.67 -23.97 -23.54
CA SER A 249 4.98 -24.20 -24.15
C SER A 249 5.54 -25.60 -23.84
N LYS A 250 5.33 -26.10 -22.61
CA LYS A 250 5.73 -27.47 -22.23
C LYS A 250 4.93 -28.55 -22.96
N ASN A 251 3.65 -28.31 -23.25
CA ASN A 251 2.80 -29.27 -23.96
C ASN A 251 2.95 -29.20 -25.49
N ASN A 252 3.30 -28.03 -26.04
CA ASN A 252 3.56 -27.86 -27.47
C ASN A 252 5.09 -27.79 -27.71
N SER A 253 5.69 -28.93 -27.99
CA SER A 253 7.13 -29.15 -28.25
C SER A 253 7.75 -28.33 -29.40
N ALA A 254 7.00 -27.46 -30.07
CA ALA A 254 7.44 -26.66 -31.22
C ALA A 254 7.82 -25.19 -30.89
N GLN A 255 7.56 -24.68 -29.68
CA GLN A 255 7.87 -23.27 -29.33
C GLN A 255 8.30 -23.11 -27.86
N SER A 256 9.37 -23.81 -27.45
CA SER A 256 10.04 -23.54 -26.18
C SER A 256 11.05 -22.39 -26.32
N ASN A 257 10.55 -21.17 -26.54
CA ASN A 257 11.36 -20.00 -26.27
C ASN A 257 11.62 -20.00 -24.76
N GLY A 258 12.85 -20.34 -24.33
CA GLY A 258 13.27 -20.49 -22.92
C GLY A 258 13.14 -19.25 -22.03
N GLN A 259 12.37 -18.26 -22.46
CA GLN A 259 12.02 -17.03 -21.77
C GLN A 259 10.94 -17.25 -20.69
N PHE A 260 9.93 -18.08 -20.93
CA PHE A 260 8.85 -18.32 -19.96
C PHE A 260 9.28 -19.05 -18.68
N PRO A 261 10.12 -20.11 -18.74
CA PRO A 261 10.65 -20.75 -17.55
C PRO A 261 11.49 -19.79 -16.70
N LYS A 262 12.35 -18.96 -17.34
CA LYS A 262 13.17 -17.95 -16.64
C LYS A 262 12.29 -16.92 -15.94
N LEU A 263 11.24 -16.45 -16.60
CA LEU A 263 10.32 -15.47 -16.02
C LEU A 263 9.54 -16.06 -14.83
N ASN A 264 9.11 -17.32 -14.90
CA ASN A 264 8.46 -17.99 -13.77
C ASN A 264 9.42 -18.09 -12.56
N GLU A 265 10.69 -18.44 -12.79
CA GLU A 265 11.72 -18.47 -11.74
C GLU A 265 11.98 -17.08 -11.13
N LEU A 266 11.95 -15.99 -11.91
CA LEU A 266 12.07 -14.62 -11.37
C LEU A 266 10.99 -14.32 -10.32
N TYR A 267 9.74 -14.70 -10.59
CA TYR A 267 8.63 -14.50 -9.64
C TYR A 267 8.82 -15.32 -8.37
N LYS A 268 9.19 -16.60 -8.49
CA LYS A 268 9.47 -17.46 -7.32
C LYS A 268 10.63 -16.92 -6.47
N ASN A 269 11.70 -16.47 -7.12
CA ASN A 269 12.86 -15.88 -6.45
C ASN A 269 12.48 -14.59 -5.69
N PHE A 270 11.63 -13.76 -6.28
CA PHE A 270 11.11 -12.58 -5.58
C PHE A 270 10.27 -12.96 -4.36
N ILE A 271 9.41 -13.98 -4.46
CA ILE A 271 8.60 -14.44 -3.32
C ILE A 271 9.48 -14.95 -2.19
N GLN A 272 10.47 -15.79 -2.50
CA GLN A 272 11.42 -16.31 -1.52
C GLN A 272 12.15 -15.16 -0.82
N TRP A 273 12.71 -14.24 -1.59
CA TRP A 273 13.37 -13.04 -1.07
C TRP A 273 12.44 -12.19 -0.20
N LEU A 274 11.18 -12.00 -0.62
CA LEU A 274 10.20 -11.20 0.11
C LEU A 274 9.93 -11.79 1.49
N PHE A 275 9.79 -13.11 1.59
CA PHE A 275 9.60 -13.77 2.87
C PHE A 275 10.84 -13.75 3.73
N ASP A 276 12.03 -13.95 3.17
CA ASP A 276 13.29 -13.75 3.91
C ASP A 276 13.36 -12.33 4.50
N PHE A 277 13.09 -11.31 3.67
CA PHE A 277 13.06 -9.92 4.09
C PHE A 277 12.04 -9.62 5.19
N ILE A 278 10.81 -10.15 5.08
CA ILE A 278 9.75 -9.97 6.08
C ILE A 278 10.19 -10.61 7.40
N PHE A 279 10.64 -11.87 7.40
CA PHE A 279 11.01 -12.58 8.62
C PHE A 279 12.25 -12.00 9.30
N ASP A 280 13.19 -11.46 8.52
CA ASP A 280 14.34 -10.69 9.03
C ASP A 280 13.93 -9.30 9.57
N SER A 281 12.68 -8.87 9.36
CA SER A 281 12.18 -7.54 9.72
C SER A 281 11.08 -7.52 10.79
N ILE A 282 10.52 -8.67 11.17
CA ILE A 282 9.44 -8.74 12.18
C ILE A 282 9.91 -9.21 13.57
N HIS A 283 11.17 -9.65 13.71
CA HIS A 283 11.74 -10.12 14.98
C HIS A 283 11.49 -9.16 16.17
N LEU A 284 11.55 -9.67 17.41
CA LEU A 284 11.19 -8.93 18.63
C LEU A 284 11.96 -7.61 18.87
N ASP A 285 13.18 -7.51 18.36
CA ASP A 285 13.99 -6.28 18.49
C ASP A 285 13.74 -5.25 17.38
N SER A 286 12.91 -5.58 16.37
CA SER A 286 12.51 -4.60 15.36
C SER A 286 11.68 -3.47 15.96
N THR A 287 11.82 -2.28 15.39
CA THR A 287 10.99 -1.12 15.74
C THR A 287 9.51 -1.41 15.45
N PHE A 288 8.62 -0.67 16.10
CA PHE A 288 7.19 -0.75 15.82
C PHE A 288 6.88 -0.55 14.34
N ALA A 289 7.43 0.49 13.71
CA ALA A 289 7.14 0.80 12.31
C ALA A 289 7.62 -0.29 11.35
N LYS A 290 8.86 -0.80 11.54
CA LYS A 290 9.42 -1.87 10.70
C LYS A 290 8.60 -3.15 10.81
N ARG A 291 8.28 -3.58 12.04
CA ARG A 291 7.46 -4.77 12.24
C ARG A 291 6.05 -4.58 11.67
N ASN A 292 5.41 -3.46 11.96
CA ASN A 292 4.05 -3.16 11.49
C ASN A 292 3.97 -3.16 9.95
N GLN A 293 4.91 -2.50 9.28
CA GLN A 293 4.93 -2.42 7.82
C GLN A 293 5.10 -3.81 7.19
N ASN A 294 5.98 -4.65 7.74
CA ASN A 294 6.24 -5.98 7.20
C ASN A 294 5.13 -6.99 7.52
N LEU A 295 4.46 -6.87 8.67
CA LEU A 295 3.25 -7.64 8.96
C LEU A 295 2.10 -7.26 8.02
N LEU A 296 1.90 -5.97 7.74
CA LEU A 296 0.91 -5.53 6.76
C LEU A 296 1.23 -6.06 5.35
N LEU A 297 2.50 -6.01 4.95
CA LEU A 297 2.96 -6.56 3.67
C LEU A 297 2.70 -8.07 3.58
N PHE A 298 2.99 -8.81 4.64
CA PHE A 298 2.70 -10.24 4.73
C PHE A 298 1.20 -10.53 4.62
N SER A 299 0.38 -9.83 5.40
CA SER A 299 -1.08 -9.97 5.37
C SER A 299 -1.66 -9.70 3.98
N LEU A 300 -1.21 -8.64 3.30
CA LEU A 300 -1.62 -8.33 1.93
C LEU A 300 -1.21 -9.42 0.95
N PHE A 301 0.02 -9.93 1.04
CA PHE A 301 0.50 -10.97 0.14
C PHE A 301 -0.37 -12.23 0.27
N ILE A 302 -0.65 -12.68 1.50
CA ILE A 302 -1.50 -13.85 1.75
C ILE A 302 -2.95 -13.61 1.29
N GLU A 303 -3.51 -12.43 1.53
CA GLU A 303 -4.86 -12.07 1.06
C GLU A 303 -5.01 -12.16 -0.46
N ILE A 304 -4.02 -11.66 -1.20
CA ILE A 304 -4.11 -11.51 -2.66
C ILE A 304 -3.60 -12.75 -3.39
N ILE A 305 -2.41 -13.23 -3.02
CA ILE A 305 -1.67 -14.29 -3.72
C ILE A 305 -1.86 -15.65 -3.04
N GLY A 306 -2.05 -15.68 -1.72
CA GLY A 306 -2.27 -16.91 -0.96
C GLY A 306 -3.63 -17.58 -1.17
N THR A 307 -4.53 -16.96 -1.94
CA THR A 307 -5.80 -17.57 -2.34
C THR A 307 -5.59 -18.50 -3.54
N ARG A 308 -6.12 -19.72 -3.47
CA ARG A 308 -6.08 -20.70 -4.58
C ARG A 308 -6.57 -20.06 -5.86
N LEU A 309 -5.70 -20.06 -6.88
CA LEU A 309 -6.03 -19.53 -8.20
C LEU A 309 -6.82 -20.60 -8.95
N THR A 310 -8.15 -20.55 -8.85
CA THR A 310 -9.03 -21.38 -9.67
C THR A 310 -9.32 -20.67 -10.98
N ASP A 311 -8.97 -21.31 -12.09
CA ASP A 311 -9.40 -20.84 -13.41
C ASP A 311 -10.86 -21.29 -13.59
N ALA A 312 -11.81 -20.36 -13.53
CA ALA A 312 -13.25 -20.67 -13.61
C ALA A 312 -13.65 -21.43 -14.89
N ASN A 313 -12.79 -21.42 -15.91
CA ASN A 313 -13.08 -22.01 -17.22
C ASN A 313 -12.31 -23.30 -17.53
N ASN A 314 -11.40 -23.77 -16.65
CA ASN A 314 -10.64 -25.00 -16.90
C ASN A 314 -10.49 -25.82 -15.61
N ASN A 315 -11.05 -27.04 -15.60
CA ASN A 315 -10.87 -28.06 -14.55
C ASN A 315 -9.43 -28.62 -14.49
N GLN A 316 -8.40 -27.83 -14.81
CA GLN A 316 -7.00 -28.23 -14.78
C GLN A 316 -6.20 -27.32 -13.83
N SER A 317 -5.84 -27.93 -12.71
CA SER A 317 -4.70 -27.71 -11.80
C SER A 317 -4.37 -26.26 -11.42
N GLU A 318 -4.83 -25.90 -10.22
CA GLU A 318 -4.36 -24.83 -9.34
C GLU A 318 -2.90 -24.40 -9.62
N ILE A 319 -2.70 -23.31 -10.36
CA ILE A 319 -1.43 -22.57 -10.33
C ILE A 319 -1.44 -21.82 -9.01
N CYS A 320 -1.21 -22.51 -7.90
CA CYS A 320 -1.27 -21.91 -6.57
C CYS A 320 0.14 -21.79 -5.99
N PHE A 321 0.50 -20.58 -5.57
CA PHE A 321 1.54 -20.46 -4.56
C PHE A 321 0.98 -21.02 -3.26
N ASP A 322 1.49 -22.17 -2.86
CA ASP A 322 1.19 -22.74 -1.56
C ASP A 322 2.06 -22.05 -0.51
N PHE A 323 1.52 -20.99 0.10
CA PHE A 323 2.26 -20.22 1.09
C PHE A 323 2.57 -21.03 2.36
N GLN A 324 1.90 -22.15 2.59
CA GLN A 324 2.20 -23.02 3.73
C GLN A 324 3.66 -23.52 3.69
N ARG A 325 4.21 -23.70 2.48
CA ARG A 325 5.58 -24.19 2.26
C ARG A 325 6.68 -23.22 2.67
N ILE A 326 6.35 -21.95 2.92
CA ILE A 326 7.33 -20.97 3.38
C ILE A 326 7.72 -21.21 4.83
N PHE A 327 6.90 -21.91 5.61
CA PHE A 327 7.12 -22.02 7.04
C PHE A 327 8.12 -23.12 7.36
N ASP A 328 9.17 -22.71 8.05
CA ASP A 328 10.02 -23.60 8.84
C ASP A 328 9.81 -23.31 10.33
N ARG A 329 10.46 -24.10 11.19
CA ARG A 329 10.39 -23.89 12.64
C ARG A 329 10.80 -22.47 13.07
N LYS A 330 11.81 -21.88 12.41
CA LYS A 330 12.33 -20.55 12.77
C LYS A 330 11.31 -19.47 12.45
N ARG A 331 10.75 -19.47 11.24
CA ARG A 331 9.75 -18.51 10.77
C ARG A 331 8.47 -18.59 11.60
N LEU A 332 8.01 -19.80 11.94
CA LEU A 332 6.86 -19.98 12.84
C LEU A 332 7.14 -19.40 14.23
N LEU A 333 8.31 -19.71 14.81
CA LEU A 333 8.70 -19.16 16.10
C LEU A 333 8.74 -17.63 16.07
N THR A 334 9.40 -17.03 15.07
CA THR A 334 9.47 -15.57 14.90
C THR A 334 8.07 -14.94 14.81
N LEU A 335 7.14 -15.57 14.07
CA LEU A 335 5.77 -15.06 13.96
C LEU A 335 5.02 -15.18 15.29
N ILE A 336 5.11 -16.33 15.98
CA ILE A 336 4.45 -16.54 17.28
C ILE A 336 5.01 -15.58 18.34
N GLU A 337 6.33 -15.35 18.35
CA GLU A 337 6.97 -14.40 19.26
C GLU A 337 6.41 -12.99 19.10
N CYS A 338 5.97 -12.59 17.90
CA CYS A 338 5.31 -11.30 17.69
C CYS A 338 4.00 -11.15 18.48
N LEU A 339 3.42 -12.23 19.03
CA LEU A 339 2.30 -12.12 19.97
C LEU A 339 2.69 -11.45 21.28
N TRP A 340 3.99 -11.30 21.61
CA TRP A 340 4.51 -10.54 22.75
C TRP A 340 4.72 -9.05 22.48
N ASP A 341 4.34 -8.53 21.31
CA ASP A 341 4.50 -7.11 20.96
C ASP A 341 3.82 -6.16 21.98
N THR A 342 4.38 -4.97 22.18
CA THR A 342 3.77 -3.91 23.01
C THR A 342 2.49 -3.33 22.43
N TYR A 343 2.32 -3.40 21.12
CA TYR A 343 1.23 -2.80 20.37
C TYR A 343 0.23 -3.85 19.90
N THR A 344 -1.01 -3.70 20.35
CA THR A 344 -2.16 -4.55 19.99
C THR A 344 -2.38 -4.66 18.49
N ILE A 345 -2.07 -3.61 17.72
CA ILE A 345 -2.19 -3.62 16.24
C ILE A 345 -1.34 -4.72 15.62
N ASN A 346 -0.10 -4.90 16.09
CA ASN A 346 0.78 -5.95 15.58
C ASN A 346 0.32 -7.33 16.04
N LYS A 347 -0.13 -7.47 17.30
CA LYS A 347 -0.72 -8.73 17.80
C LYS A 347 -1.93 -9.17 16.97
N ASN A 348 -2.80 -8.24 16.56
CA ASN A 348 -3.93 -8.52 15.68
C ASN A 348 -3.48 -9.05 14.33
N LEU A 349 -2.56 -8.37 13.65
CA LEU A 349 -2.03 -8.80 12.35
C LEU A 349 -1.40 -10.20 12.44
N VAL A 350 -0.65 -10.46 13.51
CA VAL A 350 -0.01 -11.76 13.75
C VAL A 350 -1.04 -12.84 13.98
N LEU A 351 -2.05 -12.61 14.82
CA LEU A 351 -3.12 -13.57 15.06
C LEU A 351 -3.88 -13.89 13.77
N ASP A 352 -4.24 -12.87 12.98
CA ASP A 352 -4.91 -13.05 11.69
C ASP A 352 -4.08 -13.89 10.72
N LEU A 353 -2.74 -13.74 10.73
CA LEU A 353 -1.82 -14.56 9.95
C LEU A 353 -1.75 -15.99 10.48
N LEU A 354 -1.55 -16.17 11.79
CA LEU A 354 -1.47 -17.49 12.44
C LEU A 354 -2.74 -18.31 12.18
N ILE A 355 -3.92 -17.70 12.23
CA ILE A 355 -5.20 -18.37 11.94
C ILE A 355 -5.20 -18.98 10.54
N LYS A 356 -4.60 -18.31 9.54
CA LYS A 356 -4.55 -18.79 8.14
C LYS A 356 -3.57 -19.95 7.90
N ILE A 357 -2.59 -20.15 8.79
CA ILE A 357 -1.61 -21.24 8.67
C ILE A 357 -2.28 -22.58 9.01
N GLU A 358 -2.03 -23.62 8.24
CA GLU A 358 -2.59 -24.95 8.51
C GLU A 358 -2.10 -25.53 9.84
N SER A 359 -3.00 -26.13 10.64
CA SER A 359 -2.66 -26.65 11.97
C SER A 359 -1.55 -27.72 11.91
N GLN A 360 -1.54 -28.55 10.86
CA GLN A 360 -0.55 -29.63 10.70
C GLN A 360 0.89 -29.13 10.64
N ILE A 361 1.12 -27.88 10.21
CA ILE A 361 2.45 -27.28 10.10
C ILE A 361 3.03 -27.04 11.50
N PHE A 362 2.21 -26.62 12.46
CA PHE A 362 2.64 -26.44 13.85
C PHE A 362 3.05 -27.78 14.46
N ASP A 363 2.25 -28.84 14.23
CA ASP A 363 2.54 -30.19 14.69
C ASP A 363 3.84 -30.73 14.07
N GLN A 364 4.02 -30.55 12.76
CA GLN A 364 5.21 -30.97 12.02
C GLN A 364 6.50 -30.39 12.62
N TYR A 365 6.47 -29.13 13.06
CA TYR A 365 7.62 -28.46 13.65
C TYR A 365 7.65 -28.50 15.18
N GLY A 366 6.77 -29.29 15.82
CA GLY A 366 6.80 -29.56 17.26
C GLY A 366 6.32 -28.40 18.13
N PHE A 367 5.31 -27.65 17.68
CA PHE A 367 4.66 -26.58 18.44
C PHE A 367 3.42 -27.10 19.15
N SER A 368 3.47 -27.20 20.48
CA SER A 368 2.38 -27.75 21.30
C SER A 368 1.39 -26.68 21.73
N MET A 369 0.12 -26.82 21.32
CA MET A 369 -0.96 -25.95 21.81
C MET A 369 -1.18 -26.09 23.32
N GLU A 370 -0.84 -27.23 23.91
CA GLU A 370 -0.85 -27.45 25.36
C GLU A 370 0.14 -26.49 26.07
N ASP A 371 1.35 -26.36 25.54
CA ASP A 371 2.38 -25.48 26.12
C ASP A 371 1.96 -24.01 26.02
N TYR A 372 1.44 -23.60 24.87
CA TYR A 372 0.92 -22.24 24.68
C TYR A 372 -0.27 -21.93 25.59
N PHE A 373 -1.18 -22.88 25.79
CA PHE A 373 -2.28 -22.74 26.74
C PHE A 373 -1.78 -22.58 28.18
N ARG A 374 -0.79 -23.40 28.58
CA ARG A 374 -0.15 -23.31 29.90
C ARG A 374 0.49 -21.94 30.14
N VAL A 375 1.20 -21.43 29.13
CA VAL A 375 1.79 -20.09 29.17
C VAL A 375 0.70 -19.03 29.28
N ALA A 376 -0.38 -19.14 28.50
CA ALA A 376 -1.49 -18.19 28.56
C ALA A 376 -2.12 -18.13 29.96
N ILE A 377 -2.48 -19.27 30.55
CA ILE A 377 -3.04 -19.32 31.91
C ILE A 377 -2.09 -18.69 32.95
N ARG A 378 -0.77 -18.94 32.83
CA ARG A 378 0.23 -18.30 33.69
C ARG A 378 0.26 -16.78 33.53
N LEU A 379 0.14 -16.26 32.31
CA LEU A 379 0.18 -14.83 32.02
C LEU A 379 -1.07 -14.07 32.49
N LEU A 380 -2.21 -14.76 32.72
CA LEU A 380 -3.39 -14.16 33.37
C LEU A 380 -3.06 -13.61 34.77
N SER A 381 -2.14 -14.26 35.49
CA SER A 381 -1.68 -13.85 36.81
C SER A 381 -0.55 -12.81 36.78
N SER A 382 -0.12 -12.35 35.59
CA SER A 382 0.97 -11.38 35.50
C SER A 382 0.55 -10.00 36.01
N ARG A 383 1.50 -9.31 36.65
CA ARG A 383 1.35 -7.91 37.07
C ARG A 383 1.55 -6.92 35.92
N LYS A 384 2.12 -7.38 34.80
CA LYS A 384 2.39 -6.52 33.63
C LYS A 384 1.16 -6.54 32.71
N PRO A 385 0.53 -5.38 32.41
CA PRO A 385 -0.64 -5.33 31.55
C PRO A 385 -0.45 -6.00 30.18
N ILE A 386 0.75 -5.87 29.61
CA ILE A 386 1.12 -6.46 28.32
C ILE A 386 1.08 -7.99 28.33
N ASP A 387 1.43 -8.63 29.45
CA ASP A 387 1.46 -10.08 29.59
C ASP A 387 0.03 -10.61 29.60
N SER A 388 -0.88 -9.94 30.32
CA SER A 388 -2.30 -10.31 30.32
C SER A 388 -2.93 -10.12 28.94
N MET A 389 -2.57 -9.08 28.19
CA MET A 389 -3.00 -8.97 26.79
C MET A 389 -2.43 -10.11 25.95
N THR A 390 -1.14 -10.43 26.10
CA THR A 390 -0.50 -11.56 25.40
C THR A 390 -1.19 -12.89 25.71
N SER A 391 -1.62 -13.11 26.96
CA SER A 391 -2.45 -14.26 27.34
C SER A 391 -3.69 -14.37 26.47
N VAL A 392 -4.40 -13.27 26.22
CA VAL A 392 -5.59 -13.28 25.39
C VAL A 392 -5.25 -13.76 23.98
N TYR A 393 -4.23 -13.19 23.35
CA TYR A 393 -3.84 -13.58 21.99
C TYR A 393 -3.34 -15.02 21.89
N LEU A 394 -2.62 -15.52 22.90
CA LEU A 394 -2.24 -16.93 22.97
C LEU A 394 -3.46 -17.84 23.11
N MET A 395 -4.46 -17.46 23.89
CA MET A 395 -5.71 -18.23 23.99
C MET A 395 -6.45 -18.27 22.67
N LEU A 396 -6.54 -17.13 21.96
CA LEU A 396 -7.16 -17.07 20.64
C LEU A 396 -6.39 -17.89 19.60
N PHE A 397 -5.06 -17.88 19.69
CA PHE A 397 -4.22 -18.74 18.86
C PHE A 397 -4.48 -20.22 19.14
N VAL A 398 -4.43 -20.65 20.41
CA VAL A 398 -4.75 -22.02 20.84
C VAL A 398 -6.15 -22.41 20.38
N GLN A 399 -7.14 -21.53 20.56
CA GLN A 399 -8.51 -21.72 20.10
C GLN A 399 -8.56 -22.05 18.61
N SER A 400 -7.84 -21.26 17.79
CA SER A 400 -7.83 -21.42 16.33
C SER A 400 -7.14 -22.69 15.82
N LYS A 401 -6.31 -23.34 16.65
CA LYS A 401 -5.50 -24.50 16.27
C LYS A 401 -5.87 -25.80 16.96
N THR A 402 -6.76 -25.74 17.96
CA THR A 402 -7.14 -26.90 18.74
C THR A 402 -8.44 -27.51 18.20
N ASN A 403 -8.45 -28.83 18.04
CA ASN A 403 -9.67 -29.59 17.72
C ASN A 403 -10.39 -30.03 19.00
N VAL A 404 -11.70 -30.28 18.90
CA VAL A 404 -12.53 -30.72 20.04
C VAL A 404 -11.99 -32.01 20.69
N SER A 405 -11.42 -32.92 19.91
CA SER A 405 -10.79 -34.16 20.41
C SER A 405 -9.56 -33.92 21.28
N SER A 406 -8.96 -32.74 21.22
CA SER A 406 -7.78 -32.35 22.01
C SER A 406 -8.14 -31.58 23.30
N ILE A 407 -9.43 -31.47 23.64
CA ILE A 407 -9.87 -30.85 24.90
C ILE A 407 -9.40 -31.68 26.10
N ASP A 408 -9.37 -33.02 26.00
CA ASP A 408 -8.97 -33.91 27.09
C ASP A 408 -7.49 -33.79 27.47
N THR A 409 -6.63 -33.37 26.53
CA THR A 409 -5.22 -33.07 26.83
C THR A 409 -5.08 -31.70 27.49
N LEU A 410 -5.80 -30.68 27.01
CA LEU A 410 -5.80 -29.35 27.64
C LEU A 410 -6.41 -29.34 29.04
N SER A 411 -7.43 -30.17 29.30
CA SER A 411 -8.09 -30.27 30.60
C SER A 411 -7.14 -30.75 31.71
N ARG A 412 -6.04 -31.44 31.37
CA ARG A 412 -5.00 -31.80 32.35
C ARG A 412 -4.30 -30.59 32.96
N ILE A 413 -4.21 -29.48 32.21
CA ILE A 413 -3.65 -28.22 32.72
C ILE A 413 -4.66 -27.49 33.62
N SER A 414 -5.94 -27.57 33.27
CA SER A 414 -7.04 -26.92 34.00
C SER A 414 -8.10 -27.94 34.42
N PRO A 415 -7.81 -28.79 35.43
CA PRO A 415 -8.62 -29.98 35.74
C PRO A 415 -9.99 -29.68 36.36
N LYS A 416 -10.32 -28.41 36.61
CA LYS A 416 -11.58 -27.98 37.25
C LYS A 416 -12.74 -27.80 36.27
N THR A 417 -12.50 -27.93 34.96
CA THR A 417 -13.51 -27.68 33.93
C THR A 417 -14.40 -28.90 33.68
N CYS A 418 -15.71 -28.74 33.82
CA CYS A 418 -16.71 -29.75 33.44
C CYS A 418 -16.72 -29.97 31.91
N TYR A 419 -17.19 -31.13 31.45
CA TYR A 419 -17.30 -31.57 30.04
C TYR A 419 -17.77 -30.43 29.13
N SER A 420 -16.83 -29.79 28.43
CA SER A 420 -17.12 -28.68 27.53
C SER A 420 -17.23 -29.22 26.11
N LYS A 421 -18.37 -28.97 25.44
CA LYS A 421 -18.63 -29.50 24.08
C LYS A 421 -17.82 -28.80 22.98
N THR A 422 -17.22 -27.65 23.25
CA THR A 422 -16.43 -26.87 22.30
C THR A 422 -15.16 -26.32 22.97
N VAL A 423 -14.12 -26.06 22.15
CA VAL A 423 -12.86 -25.46 22.61
C VAL A 423 -13.10 -24.08 23.22
N ASN A 424 -13.98 -23.26 22.62
CA ASN A 424 -14.32 -21.92 23.13
C ASN A 424 -14.91 -21.99 24.54
N MET A 425 -15.85 -22.92 24.79
CA MET A 425 -16.42 -23.11 26.12
C MET A 425 -15.38 -23.60 27.12
N PHE A 426 -14.51 -24.53 26.71
CA PHE A 426 -13.42 -25.02 27.55
C PHE A 426 -12.47 -23.89 27.98
N LEU A 427 -12.04 -23.05 27.03
CA LEU A 427 -11.16 -21.92 27.30
C LEU A 427 -11.86 -20.88 28.19
N ALA A 428 -13.11 -20.52 27.88
CA ALA A 428 -13.89 -19.58 28.69
C ALA A 428 -14.08 -20.08 30.12
N GLN A 429 -14.40 -21.37 30.29
CA GLN A 429 -14.54 -22.00 31.60
C GLN A 429 -13.21 -22.01 32.37
N SER A 430 -12.10 -22.32 31.70
CA SER A 430 -10.76 -22.29 32.30
C SER A 430 -10.40 -20.90 32.82
N VAL A 431 -10.67 -19.84 32.03
CA VAL A 431 -10.45 -18.45 32.45
C VAL A 431 -11.41 -18.06 33.58
N LEU A 432 -12.67 -18.50 33.54
CA LEU A 432 -13.65 -18.24 34.59
C LEU A 432 -13.24 -18.87 35.93
N ASP A 433 -12.71 -20.08 35.90
CA ASP A 433 -12.25 -20.77 37.10
C ASP A 433 -11.00 -20.09 37.69
N GLU A 434 -10.09 -19.60 36.84
CA GLU A 434 -8.96 -18.77 37.28
C GLU A 434 -9.43 -17.41 37.84
N PHE A 435 -10.41 -16.77 37.21
CA PHE A 435 -11.02 -15.53 37.69
C PHE A 435 -11.64 -15.70 39.09
N LYS A 436 -12.35 -16.82 39.36
CA LYS A 436 -12.88 -17.12 40.69
C LYS A 436 -11.77 -17.22 41.74
N ILE A 437 -10.61 -17.80 41.40
CA ILE A 437 -9.44 -17.87 42.28
C ILE A 437 -8.90 -16.46 42.58
N HIS A 438 -8.80 -15.61 41.55
CA HIS A 438 -8.36 -14.23 41.72
C HIS A 438 -9.32 -13.42 42.61
N CYS A 439 -10.63 -13.53 42.39
CA CYS A 439 -11.65 -12.88 43.21
C CYS A 439 -11.59 -13.34 44.67
N LYS A 440 -11.46 -14.65 44.92
CA LYS A 440 -11.30 -15.20 46.28
C LYS A 440 -10.05 -14.67 46.97
N THR A 441 -8.94 -14.54 46.23
CA THR A 441 -7.70 -13.97 46.78
C THR A 441 -7.90 -12.48 47.11
N ALA A 442 -8.59 -11.73 46.26
CA ALA A 442 -8.87 -10.31 46.47
C ALA A 442 -9.78 -10.06 47.67
N THR A 443 -10.80 -10.91 47.89
CA THR A 443 -11.68 -10.80 49.07
C THR A 443 -10.97 -11.13 50.37
N GLN A 444 -9.92 -11.97 50.32
CA GLN A 444 -9.11 -12.32 51.50
C GLN A 444 -8.01 -11.30 51.78
N ASN A 445 -7.30 -10.85 50.74
CA ASN A 445 -6.18 -9.92 50.86
C ASN A 445 -5.92 -9.19 49.53
N LEU A 446 -6.33 -7.93 49.47
CA LEU A 446 -6.18 -7.07 48.29
C LEU A 446 -4.71 -6.88 47.86
N LEU A 447 -3.77 -6.77 48.81
CA LEU A 447 -2.36 -6.60 48.52
C LEU A 447 -1.76 -7.86 47.89
N LEU A 448 -2.10 -9.04 48.43
CA LEU A 448 -1.68 -10.32 47.87
C LEU A 448 -2.26 -10.54 46.47
N ALA A 449 -3.53 -10.17 46.27
CA ALA A 449 -4.17 -10.22 44.96
C ALA A 449 -3.49 -9.30 43.95
N ALA A 450 -3.15 -8.07 44.32
CA ALA A 450 -2.42 -7.15 43.44
C ALA A 450 -1.03 -7.69 43.03
N LEU A 451 -0.37 -8.46 43.90
CA LEU A 451 0.97 -9.01 43.65
C LEU A 451 0.96 -10.33 42.88
N GLN A 452 -0.01 -11.21 43.10
CA GLN A 452 0.04 -12.59 42.58
C GLN A 452 -1.15 -12.98 41.72
N LYS A 453 -2.31 -12.36 41.94
CA LYS A 453 -3.59 -12.75 41.32
C LYS A 453 -4.40 -11.52 40.91
N PRO A 454 -3.84 -10.62 40.07
CA PRO A 454 -4.54 -9.41 39.69
C PRO A 454 -5.77 -9.74 38.84
N VAL A 455 -6.89 -9.08 39.13
CA VAL A 455 -8.20 -9.44 38.57
C VAL A 455 -8.36 -9.01 37.09
N TYR A 456 -7.59 -8.00 36.66
CA TYR A 456 -7.73 -7.41 35.32
C TYR A 456 -7.41 -8.41 34.18
N GLY A 457 -6.45 -9.32 34.37
CA GLY A 457 -6.03 -10.26 33.34
C GLY A 457 -7.12 -11.24 32.94
N PRO A 458 -7.69 -12.02 33.87
CA PRO A 458 -8.84 -12.88 33.59
C PRO A 458 -10.06 -12.13 33.05
N LEU A 459 -10.35 -10.92 33.54
CA LEU A 459 -11.44 -10.09 33.00
C LEU A 459 -11.23 -9.74 31.53
N ALA A 460 -10.01 -9.33 31.16
CA ALA A 460 -9.67 -9.02 29.77
C ALA A 460 -9.81 -10.26 28.88
N ALA A 461 -9.37 -11.43 29.34
CA ALA A 461 -9.53 -12.69 28.62
C ALA A 461 -11.00 -13.09 28.43
N ILE A 462 -11.83 -13.03 29.49
CA ILE A 462 -13.27 -13.30 29.40
C ILE A 462 -13.93 -12.38 28.38
N ARG A 463 -13.68 -11.06 28.46
CA ARG A 463 -14.26 -10.08 27.54
C ARG A 463 -13.94 -10.43 26.08
N ASN A 464 -12.68 -10.74 25.78
CA ASN A 464 -12.26 -11.00 24.40
C ASN A 464 -12.78 -12.34 23.87
N LEU A 465 -12.73 -13.40 24.67
CA LEU A 465 -13.29 -14.72 24.28
C LEU A 465 -14.79 -14.63 24.01
N LEU A 466 -15.55 -13.92 24.86
CA LEU A 466 -16.99 -13.72 24.65
C LEU A 466 -17.31 -12.85 23.43
N THR A 467 -16.49 -11.82 23.17
CA THR A 467 -16.69 -10.94 22.01
C THR A 467 -16.48 -11.69 20.69
N GLN A 468 -15.56 -12.67 20.66
CA GLN A 468 -15.36 -13.51 19.49
C GLN A 468 -16.48 -14.54 19.30
N SER A 469 -16.99 -15.15 20.38
CA SER A 469 -18.09 -16.12 20.29
C SER A 469 -19.45 -15.54 19.85
N ILE A 470 -19.60 -14.21 19.84
CA ILE A 470 -20.82 -13.54 19.33
C ILE A 470 -20.74 -13.31 17.80
N LYS A 471 -19.55 -13.44 17.20
CA LYS A 471 -19.32 -13.26 15.76
C LYS A 471 -19.41 -14.56 14.96
N GLU A 472 -19.34 -15.70 15.65
CA GLU A 472 -19.66 -17.04 15.13
C GLU A 472 -21.16 -17.30 15.35
#